data_AF-A0A227IZE7-F1
#
_entry.id   AF-A0A227IZE7-F1
#
_cell.length_a   1.000
_cell.length_b   1.000
_cell.length_c   1.000
_cell.angle_alpha   90.00
_cell.angle_beta   90.00
_cell.angle_gamma   90.00
#
_symmetry.space_group_name_H-M   'P 1'
#
loop_
_entity.id
_entity.type
_entity.pdbx_description
1 polymer ?
#
loop_
_entity_poly.entity_id
_entity_poly.type
_entity_poly.pdbx_seq_one_letter_code
_entity_poly.pdbx_strand_id
1 'polypeptide(L)'
;VSAADFGSASILPISWAYIAMMGEAGLSNATKVAILNANYVMERLRPHYPVLYRGKNGRVAHECIIDIRPLKEETGISEEDIAKRLMD
;
A
#
# COMPACT_ATOMS: atom_id res chain seq x y z
N VAL A 1 13.17 -18.13 18.29
CA VAL A 1 14.22 -17.89 19.31
C VAL A 1 15.22 -16.93 18.71
N SER A 2 15.55 -15.82 19.37
CA SER A 2 16.60 -14.90 18.96
C SER A 2 17.93 -15.28 19.63
N ALA A 3 19.06 -15.08 18.96
CA ALA A 3 20.39 -15.41 19.49
C ALA A 3 20.99 -14.31 20.38
N ALA A 4 20.41 -13.12 20.38
CA ALA A 4 20.82 -11.97 21.19
C ALA A 4 19.57 -11.25 21.75
N ASP A 5 19.72 -10.60 22.91
CA ASP A 5 18.62 -10.00 23.68
C ASP A 5 17.81 -8.97 22.87
N PHE A 6 18.47 -8.24 21.97
CA PHE A 6 17.85 -7.22 21.13
C PHE A 6 17.84 -7.58 19.63
N GLY A 7 18.10 -8.85 19.30
CA GLY A 7 18.21 -9.31 17.92
C GLY A 7 19.23 -8.48 17.12
N SER A 8 18.81 -7.97 15.96
CA SER A 8 19.62 -7.09 15.11
C SER A 8 19.66 -5.66 15.64
N ALA A 9 20.30 -5.42 16.79
CA ALA A 9 20.30 -4.11 17.44
C ALA A 9 20.86 -2.98 16.54
N SER A 10 21.76 -3.30 15.61
CA SER A 10 22.38 -2.32 14.69
C SER A 10 21.40 -1.64 13.74
N ILE A 11 20.22 -2.20 13.49
CA ILE A 11 19.20 -1.58 12.61
C ILE A 11 18.21 -0.68 13.37
N LEU A 12 18.16 -0.75 14.69
CA LEU A 12 17.26 0.07 15.51
C LEU A 12 17.44 1.59 15.32
N PRO A 13 18.67 2.12 15.11
CA PRO A 13 18.87 3.54 14.82
C PRO A 13 18.09 4.03 13.59
N ILE A 14 17.73 3.17 12.63
CA ILE A 14 16.96 3.56 11.43
C ILE A 14 15.56 4.04 11.83
N SER A 15 14.80 3.21 12.56
CA SER A 15 13.45 3.57 13.02
C SER A 15 13.50 4.70 14.05
N TRP A 16 14.51 4.71 14.93
CA TRP A 16 14.70 5.81 15.89
C TRP A 16 14.92 7.15 15.17
N ALA A 17 15.80 7.18 14.17
CA ALA A 17 16.08 8.41 13.42
C ALA A 17 14.84 8.88 12.66
N TYR A 18 14.08 7.98 12.05
CA TYR A 18 12.80 8.33 11.41
C TYR A 18 11.84 9.00 12.39
N ILE A 19 11.62 8.40 13.56
CA ILE A 19 10.74 8.97 14.59
C ILE A 19 11.25 10.32 15.08
N ALA A 20 12.56 10.42 15.38
CA ALA A 20 13.18 11.63 15.92
C ALA A 20 13.14 12.81 14.92
N MET A 21 13.37 12.55 13.63
CA MET A 21 13.35 13.58 12.59
C MET A 21 11.93 14.00 12.20
N MET A 22 10.99 13.06 12.13
CA MET A 22 9.61 13.35 11.73
C MET A 22 8.82 14.04 12.84
N GLY A 23 9.05 13.65 14.10
CA GLY A 23 8.27 14.11 15.24
C GLY A 23 6.78 13.76 15.14
N GLU A 24 5.98 14.17 16.12
CA GLU A 24 4.54 13.87 16.17
C GLU A 24 3.81 14.38 14.91
N ALA A 25 4.03 15.63 14.54
CA ALA A 25 3.37 16.27 13.41
C ALA A 25 3.73 15.60 12.07
N GLY A 26 5.02 15.29 11.86
CA GLY A 26 5.46 14.62 10.64
C GLY A 26 4.94 13.20 10.54
N LEU A 27 4.97 12.43 11.64
CA LEU A 27 4.41 11.07 11.67
C LEU A 27 2.90 11.08 11.39
N SER A 28 2.15 11.98 12.02
CA SER A 28 0.71 12.13 11.75
C SER A 28 0.45 12.50 10.28
N ASN A 29 1.23 13.42 9.72
CA ASN A 29 1.10 13.83 8.34
C ASN A 29 1.45 12.69 7.35
N ALA A 30 2.51 11.92 7.63
CA ALA A 30 2.90 10.79 6.80
C ALA A 30 1.77 9.76 6.68
N THR A 31 1.09 9.43 7.78
CA THR A 31 -0.06 8.53 7.75
C THR A 31 -1.25 9.12 6.98
N LYS A 32 -1.55 10.42 7.16
CA LYS A 32 -2.61 11.09 6.40
C LYS A 32 -2.33 11.05 4.90
N VAL A 33 -1.09 11.31 4.51
CA VAL A 33 -0.66 11.28 3.10
C VAL A 33 -0.69 9.86 2.53
N ALA A 34 -0.31 8.84 3.30
CA ALA A 34 -0.42 7.44 2.87
C ALA A 34 -1.87 7.07 2.52
N ILE A 35 -2.82 7.43 3.38
CA ILE A 35 -4.25 7.20 3.14
C ILE A 35 -4.75 8.03 1.94
N LEU A 36 -4.34 9.29 1.85
CA LEU A 36 -4.71 10.17 0.74
C LEU A 36 -4.25 9.59 -0.61
N ASN A 37 -2.98 9.19 -0.69
CA ASN A 37 -2.38 8.66 -1.92
C ASN A 37 -3.07 7.37 -2.37
N ALA A 38 -3.35 6.44 -1.45
CA ALA A 38 -4.07 5.22 -1.76
C ALA A 38 -5.49 5.50 -2.29
N ASN A 39 -6.22 6.44 -1.67
CA ASN A 39 -7.55 6.82 -2.13
C ASN A 39 -7.51 7.57 -3.47
N TYR A 40 -6.46 8.36 -3.73
CA TYR A 40 -6.27 9.02 -5.02
C TYR A 40 -6.05 8.00 -6.15
N VAL A 41 -5.15 7.03 -5.95
CA VAL A 41 -4.90 5.94 -6.91
C VAL A 41 -6.17 5.13 -7.13
N MET A 42 -6.87 4.77 -6.06
CA MET A 42 -8.13 4.04 -6.10
C MET A 42 -9.19 4.77 -6.95
N GLU A 43 -9.45 6.05 -6.70
CA GLU A 43 -10.46 6.81 -7.48
C GLU A 43 -10.07 6.94 -8.95
N ARG A 44 -8.77 7.04 -9.26
CA ARG A 44 -8.29 7.07 -10.64
C ARG A 44 -8.42 5.74 -11.36
N LEU A 45 -8.28 4.62 -10.67
CA LEU A 45 -8.37 3.28 -11.26
C LEU A 45 -9.79 2.74 -11.29
N ARG A 46 -10.68 3.17 -10.38
CA ARG A 46 -12.05 2.67 -10.24
C ARG A 46 -12.90 2.70 -11.52
N PRO A 47 -12.76 3.67 -12.45
CA PRO A 47 -13.47 3.63 -13.73
C PRO A 47 -13.02 2.52 -14.67
N HIS A 48 -11.81 1.99 -14.46
CA HIS A 48 -11.17 0.99 -15.33
C HIS A 48 -11.18 -0.40 -14.72
N TYR A 49 -11.05 -0.50 -13.39
CA TYR A 49 -11.00 -1.77 -12.67
C TYR A 49 -11.87 -1.71 -11.41
N PRO A 50 -12.60 -2.79 -11.07
CA PRO A 50 -13.31 -2.87 -9.81
C PRO A 50 -12.34 -2.82 -8.62
N VAL A 51 -12.76 -2.14 -7.56
CA VAL A 51 -12.03 -2.10 -6.28
C VAL A 51 -12.72 -3.07 -5.33
N LEU A 52 -11.98 -4.10 -4.88
CA LEU A 52 -12.57 -5.27 -4.23
C LEU A 52 -13.23 -4.94 -2.88
N TYR A 53 -12.56 -4.14 -2.04
CA TYR A 53 -13.05 -3.77 -0.72
C TYR A 53 -12.96 -2.28 -0.47
N ARG A 54 -14.01 -1.72 0.16
CA ARG A 54 -14.10 -0.32 0.58
C ARG A 54 -14.76 -0.23 1.95
N GLY A 55 -14.35 0.74 2.74
CA GLY A 55 -14.99 1.05 4.03
C GLY A 55 -16.38 1.67 3.85
N LYS A 56 -17.08 1.88 4.97
CA LYS A 56 -18.48 2.39 5.00
C LYS A 56 -18.71 3.67 4.18
N ASN A 57 -17.70 4.53 4.10
CA ASN A 57 -17.77 5.81 3.39
C ASN A 57 -17.14 5.75 1.98
N GLY A 58 -16.97 4.55 1.40
CA GLY A 58 -16.41 4.36 0.07
C GLY A 58 -14.89 4.57 -0.04
N ARG A 59 -14.20 4.80 1.09
CA ARG A 59 -12.76 5.03 1.16
C ARG A 59 -11.98 3.76 1.47
N VAL A 60 -10.70 3.74 1.10
CA VAL A 60 -9.72 2.71 1.48
C VAL A 60 -8.76 3.24 2.55
N ALA A 61 -7.93 2.38 3.11
CA ALA A 61 -6.90 2.75 4.07
C ALA A 61 -5.62 3.23 3.35
N HIS A 62 -4.46 2.69 3.69
CA HIS A 62 -3.17 3.01 3.06
C HIS A 62 -2.88 2.17 1.80
N GLU A 63 -3.83 1.33 1.40
CA GLU A 63 -3.76 0.45 0.23
C GLU A 63 -5.16 0.16 -0.31
N CYS A 64 -5.24 -0.37 -1.54
CA CYS A 64 -6.46 -0.87 -2.15
C CYS A 64 -6.18 -2.12 -2.98
N ILE A 65 -7.19 -2.99 -3.12
CA ILE A 65 -7.11 -4.19 -3.95
C ILE A 65 -7.90 -3.94 -5.24
N ILE A 66 -7.22 -4.10 -6.37
CA ILE A 66 -7.81 -4.06 -7.71
C ILE A 66 -8.23 -5.48 -8.10
N ASP A 67 -9.51 -5.66 -8.41
CA ASP A 67 -10.04 -6.96 -8.80
C ASP A 67 -9.89 -7.17 -10.30
N ILE A 68 -8.91 -8.00 -10.66
CA ILE A 68 -8.60 -8.34 -12.06
C ILE A 68 -9.33 -9.62 -12.52
N ARG A 69 -10.07 -10.31 -11.65
CA ARG A 69 -10.76 -11.56 -12.01
C ARG A 69 -11.75 -11.37 -13.15
N PRO A 70 -12.57 -10.30 -13.21
CA PRO A 70 -13.45 -10.07 -14.36
C PRO A 70 -12.68 -9.90 -15.67
N LEU A 71 -11.54 -9.18 -15.65
CA LEU A 71 -10.69 -9.03 -16.82
C LEU A 71 -10.13 -10.39 -17.29
N LYS A 72 -9.72 -11.23 -16.34
CA LYS A 72 -9.21 -12.58 -16.62
C LYS A 72 -10.28 -13.47 -17.25
N GLU A 73 -11.50 -13.42 -16.74
CA GLU A 73 -12.64 -14.16 -17.29
C GLU A 73 -13.01 -13.69 -18.71
N GLU A 74 -12.93 -12.38 -18.98
CA GLU A 74 -13.29 -11.79 -20.27
C GLU A 74 -12.19 -11.93 -21.34
N THR A 75 -10.91 -11.88 -20.95
CA THR A 75 -9.79 -11.74 -21.90
C THR A 75 -8.72 -12.83 -21.81
N GLY A 76 -8.74 -13.63 -20.74
CA GLY A 76 -7.66 -14.57 -20.42
C GLY A 76 -6.41 -13.92 -19.81
N ILE A 77 -6.34 -12.59 -19.71
CA ILE A 77 -5.20 -11.87 -19.12
C ILE A 77 -5.19 -12.08 -17.60
N SER A 78 -4.09 -12.62 -17.09
CA SER A 78 -3.88 -12.90 -15.68
C SER A 78 -3.24 -11.72 -14.92
N GLU A 79 -3.26 -11.81 -13.60
CA GLU A 79 -2.54 -10.95 -12.66
C GLU A 79 -1.02 -10.95 -12.95
N GLU A 80 -0.49 -12.09 -13.39
CA GLU A 80 0.93 -12.22 -13.75
C GLU A 80 1.23 -11.44 -15.03
N ASP A 81 0.40 -11.54 -16.07
CA ASP A 81 0.57 -10.80 -17.31
C ASP A 81 0.61 -9.29 -17.06
N ILE A 82 -0.30 -8.78 -16.22
CA ILE A 82 -0.31 -7.37 -15.81
C ILE A 82 0.95 -7.02 -15.03
N ALA A 83 1.33 -7.85 -14.04
CA ALA A 83 2.51 -7.60 -13.22
C ALA A 83 3.81 -7.59 -14.03
N LYS A 84 3.93 -8.47 -15.04
CA LYS A 84 5.09 -8.48 -15.96
C LYS A 84 5.06 -7.29 -16.91
N ARG A 85 3.88 -6.89 -17.40
CA ARG A 85 3.76 -5.70 -18.26
C ARG A 85 4.08 -4.39 -17.54
N LEU A 86 3.88 -4.30 -16.23
CA LEU A 86 4.30 -3.14 -15.43
C LEU A 86 5.82 -2.94 -15.35
N MET A 87 6.62 -3.94 -15.75
CA MET A 87 8.08 -3.84 -15.80
C MET A 87 8.58 -3.08 -17.05
N ASP A 88 7.75 -2.98 -18.09
CA ASP A 88 8.06 -2.26 -19.35
C ASP A 88 7.88 -0.74 -19.19
#